data_AF-A0A2Z5ENE1-F1
#
_entry.id   AF-A0A2Z5ENE1-F1
#
_cell.length_a   1.000
_cell.length_b   1.000
_cell.length_c   1.000
_cell.angle_alpha   90.00
_cell.angle_beta   90.00
_cell.angle_gamma   90.00
#
_symmetry.space_group_name_H-M   'P 1'
#
loop_
_entity.id
_entity.type
_entity.pdbx_description
1 polymer ?
#
loop_
_entity_poly.entity_id
_entity_poly.type
_entity_poly.pdbx_seq_one_letter_code
_entity_poly.pdbx_strand_id
1 'polypeptide(L)'
;MNKDLWHLRSLVMTDPVDAIIGDTHGKFAARDAKIPLFRFGFPIFDRVNKHRYPIIGYQGVVNMVTEICNKFIDIKDETCEDRFFEMMR
;
A
#
# COMPACT_ATOMS: atom_id res chain seq x y z
N MET A 1 10.33 -19.18 -7.94
CA MET A 1 10.79 -19.53 -6.58
C MET A 1 12.26 -19.12 -6.43
N ASN A 2 12.65 -18.54 -5.28
CA ASN A 2 13.88 -17.73 -5.07
C ASN A 2 13.91 -16.38 -5.80
N LYS A 3 12.84 -15.59 -5.63
CA LYS A 3 12.82 -14.19 -6.04
C LYS A 3 12.73 -13.34 -4.79
N ASP A 4 13.58 -12.34 -4.72
CA ASP A 4 13.72 -11.43 -3.58
C ASP A 4 13.12 -10.05 -3.92
N LEU A 5 13.07 -9.14 -2.95
CA LEU A 5 12.60 -7.76 -3.14
C LEU A 5 13.31 -7.03 -4.29
N TRP A 6 14.57 -7.36 -4.56
CA TRP A 6 15.28 -6.80 -5.71
C TRP A 6 14.62 -7.16 -7.04
N HIS A 7 14.13 -8.40 -7.16
CA HIS A 7 13.39 -8.83 -8.34
C HIS A 7 12.02 -8.15 -8.43
N LEU A 8 11.35 -7.99 -7.27
CA LEU A 8 10.08 -7.26 -7.20
C LEU A 8 10.26 -5.81 -7.66
N ARG A 9 11.34 -5.15 -7.26
CA ARG A 9 11.70 -3.81 -7.74
C ARG A 9 11.84 -3.75 -9.26
N SER A 10 12.53 -4.73 -9.88
CA SER A 10 12.65 -4.79 -11.34
C SER A 10 11.29 -4.98 -12.03
N LEU A 11 10.40 -5.80 -11.47
CA LEU A 11 9.06 -6.01 -12.02
C LEU A 11 8.22 -4.72 -11.98
N VAL A 12 8.16 -4.08 -10.81
CA VAL A 12 7.40 -2.84 -10.61
C VAL A 12 7.89 -1.70 -11.52
N MET A 13 9.18 -1.70 -11.87
CA MET A 13 9.76 -0.69 -12.77
C MET A 13 9.52 -0.98 -14.25
N THR A 14 9.32 -2.25 -14.62
CA THR A 14 9.10 -2.65 -16.02
C THR A 14 7.62 -2.67 -16.38
N ASP A 15 6.78 -3.07 -15.42
CA ASP A 15 5.33 -3.07 -15.54
C ASP A 15 4.75 -2.29 -14.34
N PRO A 16 4.26 -1.05 -14.56
CA PRO A 16 3.81 -0.19 -13.48
C PRO A 16 2.53 -0.74 -12.84
N VAL A 17 2.52 -0.78 -11.50
CA VAL A 17 1.38 -1.23 -10.69
C VAL A 17 0.85 -0.10 -9.84
N ASP A 18 -0.43 -0.13 -9.47
CA ASP A 18 -1.06 0.94 -8.68
C ASP A 18 -0.64 0.94 -7.21
N ALA A 19 -0.30 -0.23 -6.65
CA ALA A 19 0.11 -0.37 -5.26
C ALA A 19 0.94 -1.64 -5.01
N ILE A 20 1.76 -1.61 -3.96
CA ILE A 20 2.46 -2.78 -3.44
C ILE A 20 1.87 -3.16 -2.08
N ILE A 21 1.67 -4.45 -1.85
CA ILE A 21 1.39 -5.02 -0.53
C ILE A 21 2.64 -5.79 -0.07
N GLY A 22 3.13 -5.49 1.13
CA GLY A 22 4.29 -6.19 1.68
C GLY A 22 4.71 -5.70 3.05
N ASP A 23 5.95 -6.02 3.41
CA ASP A 23 6.58 -5.70 4.68
C ASP A 23 7.35 -4.36 4.63
N THR A 24 7.99 -3.98 5.74
CA THR A 24 8.73 -2.70 5.80
C THR A 24 9.90 -2.63 4.80
N HIS A 25 10.51 -3.76 4.40
CA HIS A 25 11.60 -3.74 3.41
C HIS A 25 11.12 -3.26 2.04
N GLY A 26 9.83 -3.49 1.70
CA GLY A 26 9.21 -3.01 0.47
C GLY A 26 9.20 -1.48 0.32
N LYS A 27 9.48 -0.72 1.38
CA LYS A 27 9.53 0.74 1.39
C LYS A 27 10.52 1.30 0.37
N PHE A 28 11.66 0.64 0.17
CA PHE A 28 12.67 1.11 -0.79
C PHE A 28 12.17 0.99 -2.23
N ALA A 29 11.57 -0.15 -2.58
CA ALA A 29 11.01 -0.38 -3.91
C ALA A 29 9.82 0.57 -4.18
N ALA A 30 8.92 0.73 -3.21
CA ALA A 30 7.77 1.62 -3.31
C ALA A 30 8.18 3.10 -3.50
N ARG A 31 9.23 3.55 -2.79
CA ARG A 31 9.76 4.90 -2.95
C ARG A 31 10.33 5.12 -4.35
N ASP A 32 11.12 4.17 -4.83
CA ASP A 32 11.75 4.29 -6.14
C ASP A 32 10.70 4.32 -7.26
N ALA A 33 9.65 3.50 -7.15
CA ALA A 33 8.56 3.43 -8.12
C ALA A 33 7.48 4.51 -7.94
N LYS A 34 7.56 5.33 -6.88
CA LYS A 34 6.56 6.35 -6.51
C LYS A 34 5.13 5.81 -6.32
N ILE A 35 5.00 4.61 -5.75
CA ILE A 35 3.71 3.96 -5.54
C ILE A 35 3.43 3.71 -4.06
N PRO A 36 2.16 3.65 -3.65
CA PRO A 36 1.80 3.39 -2.26
C PRO A 36 2.18 1.97 -1.83
N LEU A 37 2.68 1.88 -0.59
CA LEU A 37 2.98 0.61 0.09
C LEU A 37 1.97 0.34 1.20
N PHE A 38 1.17 -0.70 1.02
CA PHE A 38 0.33 -1.30 2.04
C PHE A 38 1.14 -2.28 2.89
N ARG A 39 1.17 -2.05 4.20
CA ARG A 39 1.97 -2.83 5.13
C ARG A 39 1.13 -3.93 5.74
N PHE A 40 1.13 -5.08 5.09
CA PHE A 40 0.47 -6.28 5.56
C PHE A 40 1.47 -7.42 5.61
N GLY A 41 1.55 -8.11 6.76
CA GLY A 41 2.49 -9.19 7.00
C GLY A 41 3.53 -8.84 8.05
N PHE A 42 4.70 -9.47 7.94
CA PHE A 42 5.78 -9.38 8.91
C PHE A 42 7.12 -9.25 8.17
N PRO A 43 8.07 -8.40 8.62
CA PRO A 43 8.00 -7.49 9.78
C PRO A 43 7.50 -6.07 9.43
N ILE A 44 6.83 -5.43 10.40
CA ILE A 44 6.41 -4.01 10.31
C ILE A 44 7.11 -3.22 11.41
N PHE A 45 8.18 -2.49 11.07
CA PHE A 45 8.97 -1.72 12.02
C PHE A 45 8.61 -0.23 12.06
N ASP A 46 8.07 0.31 10.96
CA ASP A 46 7.89 1.74 10.76
C ASP A 46 6.50 2.26 11.13
N ARG A 47 5.62 1.39 11.65
CA ARG A 47 4.26 1.74 12.08
C ARG A 47 3.95 1.13 13.44
N VAL A 48 3.39 1.95 14.32
CA VAL A 48 3.08 1.57 15.69
C VAL A 48 1.73 0.83 15.74
N ASN A 49 1.63 -0.22 16.58
CA ASN A 49 0.40 -0.95 16.91
C ASN A 49 -0.35 -1.65 15.74
N LYS A 50 0.23 -1.75 14.55
CA LYS A 50 -0.41 -2.47 13.42
C LYS A 50 -0.67 -3.95 13.71
N HIS A 51 0.14 -4.57 14.55
CA HIS A 51 -0.04 -5.96 14.98
C HIS A 51 -1.30 -6.22 15.82
N ARG A 52 -1.94 -5.17 16.38
CA ARG A 52 -3.14 -5.33 17.21
C ARG A 52 -4.41 -5.46 16.39
N TYR A 53 -4.37 -5.05 15.12
CA TYR A 53 -5.52 -5.15 14.23
C TYR A 53 -5.49 -6.51 13.54
N PRO A 54 -6.60 -7.27 13.59
CA PRO A 54 -6.66 -8.53 12.87
C PRO A 54 -6.64 -8.26 11.37
N ILE A 55 -5.95 -9.13 10.64
CA ILE A 55 -5.94 -9.20 9.16
C ILE A 55 -6.78 -10.41 8.69
N ILE A 56 -7.03 -11.38 9.56
CA ILE A 56 -7.73 -12.64 9.27
C ILE A 56 -9.19 -12.55 9.71
N GLY A 57 -10.07 -13.26 9.00
CA GLY A 57 -11.51 -13.33 9.28
C GLY A 57 -12.27 -12.13 8.72
N TYR A 58 -13.60 -12.11 8.88
CA TYR A 58 -14.44 -11.02 8.38
C TYR A 58 -14.01 -9.65 8.90
N GLN A 59 -13.71 -9.56 10.20
CA GLN A 59 -13.22 -8.32 10.79
C GLN A 59 -11.89 -7.86 10.17
N GLY A 60 -10.99 -8.80 9.86
CA GLY A 60 -9.71 -8.48 9.26
C GLY A 60 -9.83 -8.03 7.80
N VAL A 61 -10.70 -8.67 7.03
CA VAL A 61 -11.00 -8.23 5.65
C VAL A 61 -11.59 -6.82 5.66
N VAL A 62 -12.52 -6.51 6.57
CA VAL A 62 -13.06 -5.15 6.70
C VAL A 62 -11.95 -4.14 7.00
N ASN A 63 -11.03 -4.46 7.91
CA ASN A 63 -9.90 -3.57 8.22
C ASN A 63 -8.97 -3.38 7.01
N MET A 64 -8.64 -4.45 6.29
CA MET A 64 -7.79 -4.39 5.10
C MET A 64 -8.42 -3.55 4.00
N VAL A 65 -9.69 -3.81 3.67
CA VAL A 65 -10.42 -3.08 2.63
C VAL A 65 -10.52 -1.60 3.00
N THR A 66 -10.83 -1.29 4.25
CA THR A 66 -10.89 0.09 4.75
C THR A 66 -9.55 0.81 4.57
N GLU A 67 -8.43 0.17 4.93
CA GLU A 67 -7.09 0.76 4.78
C GLU A 67 -6.71 0.95 3.30
N ILE A 68 -7.06 -0.01 2.44
CA ILE A 68 -6.79 0.07 1.00
C ILE A 68 -7.59 1.19 0.35
N CYS A 69 -8.91 1.20 0.55
CA CYS A 69 -9.80 2.20 -0.05
C CYS A 69 -9.46 3.62 0.39
N ASN A 70 -9.28 3.84 1.70
CA ASN A 70 -8.93 5.17 2.21
C ASN A 70 -7.63 5.67 1.60
N LYS A 71 -6.62 4.80 1.45
CA LYS A 71 -5.35 5.23 0.88
C LYS A 71 -5.45 5.62 -0.60
N PHE A 72 -6.25 4.92 -1.38
CA PHE A 72 -6.48 5.30 -2.79
C PHE A 72 -7.28 6.60 -2.91
N ILE A 73 -8.24 6.81 -2.01
CA ILE A 73 -9.00 8.07 -1.93
C ILE A 73 -8.03 9.22 -1.62
N ASP A 74 -7.19 9.08 -0.58
CA ASP A 74 -6.17 10.08 -0.21
C ASP A 74 -5.29 10.44 -1.41
N ILE A 75 -4.78 9.45 -2.14
CA ILE A 75 -3.93 9.67 -3.33
C ILE A 75 -4.68 10.42 -4.43
N LYS A 76 -5.94 10.04 -4.66
CA LYS A 76 -6.77 10.70 -5.67
C LYS A 76 -7.14 12.13 -5.24
N ASP A 77 -7.28 12.41 -3.95
CA ASP A 77 -7.46 13.79 -3.44
C ASP A 77 -6.18 14.61 -3.53
N GLU A 78 -5.00 14.02 -3.31
CA GLU A 78 -3.70 14.69 -3.44
C GLU A 78 -3.31 14.99 -4.90
N THR A 79 -3.80 14.21 -5.86
CA THR A 79 -3.40 14.29 -7.28
C THR A 79 -4.44 14.94 -8.20
N CYS A 80 -5.67 15.17 -7.75
CA CYS A 80 -6.71 15.74 -8.61
C CYS A 80 -6.48 17.24 -8.86
N GLU A 81 -6.87 17.71 -10.05
CA GLU A 81 -7.01 19.15 -10.29
C GLU A 81 -8.16 19.73 -9.46
N ASP A 82 -8.08 21.01 -9.09
CA ASP A 82 -9.07 21.70 -8.23
C ASP A 82 -10.52 21.55 -8.69
N ARG A 83 -10.75 21.33 -9.99
CA ARG A 83 -12.08 21.14 -10.59
C ARG A 83 -12.72 19.79 -10.25
N PHE A 84 -11.91 18.78 -10.00
CA PHE A 84 -12.34 17.42 -9.68
C PHE A 84 -12.25 17.12 -8.17
N PHE A 85 -11.97 18.15 -7.36
CA PHE A 85 -11.96 18.04 -5.91
C PHE A 85 -13.40 18.01 -5.40
N GLU A 86 -13.83 16.82 -4.95
CA GLU A 86 -15.21 16.55 -4.53
C GLU A 86 -15.27 16.38 -3.01
N MET A 87 -16.32 16.93 -2.38
CA MET A 87 -16.54 16.80 -0.94
C MET A 87 -17.06 15.41 -0.53
N MET A 88 -17.75 14.72 -1.44
CA MET A 88 -18.29 13.37 -1.25
C MET A 88 -17.76 12.48 -2.38
N ARG A 89 -17.31 11.27 -2.04
CA ARG A 89 -16.78 10.27 -2.97
C ARG A 89 -17.46 8.93 -2.81
#